data_AF-A0ABD0QCR3-F1
#
_entry.id   AF-A0ABD0QCR3-F1
#
_cell.length_a   1.000
_cell.length_b   1.000
_cell.length_c   1.000
_cell.angle_alpha   90.00
_cell.angle_beta   90.00
_cell.angle_gamma   90.00
#
_symmetry.space_group_name_H-M   'P 1'
#
loop_
_entity.id
_entity.type
_entity.pdbx_description
1 polymer ?
#
loop_
_entity_poly.entity_id
_entity_poly.type
_entity_poly.pdbx_seq_one_letter_code
_entity_poly.pdbx_strand_id
1 'polypeptide(L)' 'KEEQARLLLSEEGKEQLMFEVPLNDSGSAGLGVSLKGNKSRETGEDLGIFIKSIIHGGAAFK' A
#
# COMPACT_ATOMS: atom_id res chain seq x y z
N LYS A 1 -1.61 23.37 8.17
CA LYS A 1 -1.32 23.31 6.70
C LYS A 1 -1.44 21.89 6.12
N GLU A 2 -1.44 20.83 6.93
CA GLU A 2 -1.74 19.45 6.48
C GLU A 2 -3.24 19.17 6.28
N GLU A 3 -4.11 19.92 6.95
CA GLU A 3 -5.55 19.69 6.94
C GLU A 3 -6.21 19.90 5.57
N GLN A 4 -5.69 20.82 4.75
CA GLN A 4 -6.22 21.08 3.41
C GLN A 4 -5.88 19.97 2.40
N ALA A 5 -4.85 19.15 2.65
CA ALA A 5 -4.52 18.01 1.79
C ALA A 5 -5.44 16.81 2.03
N ARG A 6 -5.90 16.63 3.28
CA ARG A 6 -6.89 15.58 3.63
C ARG A 6 -8.28 15.84 3.04
N LEU A 7 -8.66 17.11 2.89
CA LEU A 7 -9.99 17.50 2.40
C LEU A 7 -10.23 17.20 0.91
N LEU A 8 -9.19 17.01 0.11
CA LEU A 8 -9.31 16.67 -1.31
C LEU A 8 -9.53 15.16 -1.57
N LEU A 9 -9.43 14.33 -0.53
CA LEU A 9 -9.32 12.86 -0.68
C LEU A 9 -10.65 12.10 -0.76
N SER A 10 -11.80 12.76 -0.54
CA SER A 10 -13.08 12.09 -0.31
C SER A 10 -14.20 12.52 -1.28
N GLU A 11 -13.90 12.78 -2.55
CA GLU A 11 -14.95 13.07 -3.55
C GLU A 11 -15.98 11.91 -3.69
N GLU A 12 -15.65 10.69 -3.20
CA GLU A 12 -16.54 9.52 -3.20
C GLU A 12 -16.61 8.76 -1.86
N GLY A 13 -16.26 9.39 -0.73
CA GLY A 13 -16.28 8.72 0.59
C GLY A 13 -15.14 7.72 0.82
N LYS A 14 -14.06 7.81 0.05
CA LYS A 14 -12.86 6.98 0.21
C LYS A 14 -11.82 7.75 1.01
N GLU A 15 -11.12 7.06 1.91
CA GLU A 15 -10.02 7.64 2.66
C GLU A 15 -8.69 7.14 2.11
N GLN A 16 -7.71 8.04 1.96
CA GLN A 16 -6.34 7.64 1.68
C GLN A 16 -5.52 7.70 2.97
N LEU A 17 -4.82 6.59 3.25
CA LEU A 17 -3.93 6.45 4.39
C LEU A 17 -2.48 6.36 3.89
N MET A 18 -1.58 7.08 4.56
CA MET A 18 -0.15 7.05 4.28
C MET A 18 0.57 6.43 5.49
N PHE A 19 1.45 5.47 5.22
CA PHE A 19 2.24 4.78 6.23
C PHE A 19 3.72 4.84 5.83
N GLU A 20 4.56 5.29 6.75
CA GLU A 20 6.01 5.28 6.58
C GLU A 20 6.57 4.00 7.21
N VAL A 21 7.29 3.20 6.41
CA VAL A 21 7.93 1.97 6.88
C VAL A 21 9.45 2.16 6.87
N PRO A 22 10.11 2.19 8.05
CA PRO A 22 11.56 2.34 8.10
C PRO A 22 12.24 1.08 7.55
N LEU A 23 13.12 1.29 6.57
CA LEU A 23 13.97 0.24 6.02
C LEU A 23 15.34 0.32 6.70
N ASN A 24 15.58 -0.57 7.66
CA ASN A 24 16.90 -0.73 8.25
C ASN A 24 17.62 -1.85 7.50
N ASP A 25 18.91 -1.71 7.19
CA ASP A 25 19.76 -2.74 6.54
C ASP A 25 19.95 -4.02 7.38
N SER A 26 19.11 -4.25 8.40
CA SER A 26 19.26 -5.23 9.49
C SER A 26 19.03 -6.69 9.08
N GLY A 27 19.10 -7.04 7.79
CA GLY A 27 18.91 -8.42 7.32
C GLY A 27 17.46 -8.92 7.29
N SER A 28 16.47 -8.03 7.36
CA SER A 28 15.10 -8.37 6.96
C SER A 28 15.06 -8.62 5.46
N ALA A 29 14.17 -9.49 5.00
CA ALA A 29 14.01 -9.83 3.58
C ALA A 29 13.39 -8.68 2.73
N GLY A 30 13.76 -7.43 2.98
CA GLY A 30 13.20 -6.21 2.39
C GLY A 30 11.96 -5.68 3.13
N LEU A 31 11.07 -5.00 2.38
CA LEU A 31 9.84 -4.41 2.92
C LEU A 31 8.93 -5.43 3.62
N GLY A 32 8.97 -6.70 3.19
CA GLY A 32 8.20 -7.76 3.84
C GLY A 32 6.71 -7.75 3.49
N VAL A 33 6.36 -7.37 2.26
CA VAL A 33 4.98 -7.44 1.74
C VAL A 33 4.94 -8.30 0.50
N SER A 34 3.85 -9.06 0.34
CA SER A 34 3.52 -9.72 -0.92
C SER A 34 2.49 -8.88 -1.66
N LEU A 35 2.72 -8.68 -2.95
CA LEU A 35 1.83 -7.89 -3.81
C LEU A 35 1.06 -8.79 -4.77
N LYS A 36 -0.05 -8.27 -5.29
CA LYS A 36 -0.84 -8.86 -6.37
C LYS A 36 -1.22 -7.77 -7.36
N GLY A 37 -0.85 -7.94 -8.62
CA GLY A 37 -1.42 -7.16 -9.71
C GLY A 37 -2.82 -7.68 -10.03
N ASN A 38 -3.80 -6.79 -10.10
CA ASN A 38 -5.14 -7.15 -10.56
C ASN A 38 -5.40 -6.57 -11.95
N LYS A 39 -6.06 -7.37 -12.78
CA LYS A 39 -6.58 -6.98 -14.09
C LYS A 39 -8.08 -7.25 -14.10
N SER A 40 -8.84 -6.34 -14.68
CA SER A 40 -10.27 -6.51 -14.90
C SER A 40 -10.51 -7.73 -15.77
N ARG A 41 -11.36 -8.65 -15.31
CA ARG A 41 -11.66 -9.88 -16.07
C ARG A 41 -12.46 -9.57 -17.33
N GLU A 42 -13.27 -8.52 -17.29
CA GLU A 42 -14.19 -8.15 -18.37
C GLU A 42 -13.52 -7.26 -19.42
N THR A 43 -12.81 -6.24 -18.97
CA THR A 43 -12.18 -5.25 -19.88
C THR A 43 -10.71 -5.56 -20.17
N GLY A 44 -10.08 -6.42 -19.37
CA GLY A 44 -8.65 -6.69 -19.49
C GLY A 44 -7.77 -5.50 -19.06
N GLU A 45 -8.34 -4.47 -18.44
CA GLU A 45 -7.59 -3.29 -17.99
C GLU A 45 -6.86 -3.54 -16.66
N ASP A 46 -5.70 -2.91 -16.49
CA ASP A 46 -4.94 -3.02 -15.26
C ASP A 46 -5.59 -2.18 -14.15
N LEU A 47 -5.99 -2.85 -13.07
CA LEU A 47 -6.65 -2.23 -11.91
C LEU A 47 -5.66 -1.75 -10.85
N GLY A 48 -4.38 -2.06 -11.03
CA GLY A 48 -3.29 -1.63 -10.14
C GLY A 48 -2.67 -2.76 -9.32
N ILE A 49 -1.88 -2.34 -8.33
CA ILE A 49 -1.08 -3.22 -7.47
C ILE A 49 -1.66 -3.17 -6.06
N PHE A 50 -1.89 -4.34 -5.48
CA PHE A 50 -2.54 -4.49 -4.19
C PHE A 50 -1.65 -5.31 -3.25
N ILE A 51 -1.71 -5.02 -1.95
CA ILE A 51 -1.05 -5.86 -0.94
C ILE A 51 -1.90 -7.12 -0.75
N LYS A 52 -1.27 -8.29 -0.91
CA LYS A 52 -1.89 -9.59 -0.65
C LYS A 52 -1.69 -10.03 0.79
N SER A 53 -0.48 -9.83 1.32
CA SER A 53 -0.14 -10.20 2.69
C SER A 53 1.07 -9.45 3.21
N ILE A 54 1.18 -9.38 4.54
CA ILE A 54 2.37 -8.90 5.26
C ILE A 54 3.13 -10.12 5.78
N ILE A 55 4.45 -10.12 5.59
CA ILE A 55 5.35 -11.21 5.96
C ILE A 55 5.87 -10.95 7.37
N HIS A 56 5.65 -11.91 8.27
CA HIS A 56 6.12 -11.82 9.64
C HIS A 56 7.65 -11.75 9.67
N GLY A 57 8.18 -10.86 10.52
CA GLY A 57 9.61 -10.59 10.60
C GLY A 57 10.17 -9.66 9.50
N GLY A 58 9.34 -9.22 8.55
CA GLY A 58 9.68 -8.18 7.57
C GLY A 58 9.53 -6.76 8.12
N ALA A 59 10.01 -5.76 7.37
CA ALA A 59 9.98 -4.36 7.82
C ALA A 59 8.57 -3.81 8.04
N ALA A 60 7.62 -4.15 7.16
CA ALA A 60 6.22 -3.72 7.26
C ALA A 60 5.41 -4.44 8.35
N PHE A 61 5.97 -5.45 9.01
CA PHE A 61 5.31 -6.13 10.14
C PHE A 61 5.62 -5.47 11.49
N LYS A 62 6.71 -4.68 11.57
CA LYS A 62 7.23 -4.11 12.81
C LYS A 62 6.61 -2.78 13.18
#